data_AF-A0A7V7G301-F1
#
_entry.id   AF-A0A7V7G301-F1
#
_cell.length_a   1.000
_cell.length_b   1.000
_cell.length_c   1.000
_cell.angle_alpha   90.00
_cell.angle_beta   90.00
_cell.angle_gamma   90.00
#
_symmetry.space_group_name_H-M   'P 1'
#
loop_
_entity.id
_entity.type
_entity.pdbx_description
1 polymer ?
#
loop_
_entity_poly.entity_id
_entity_poly.type
_entity_poly.pdbx_seq_one_letter_code
_entity_poly.pdbx_strand_id
1 'polypeptide(L)'
;MLGGISIWQLLIVLGIIILIFGTKKLRNVGSDLGGAVKGFKQAVNEEDKNEKDKPQAKVAHEEPPNTYDVRAEEKKTVDEVEEREERK
;
A
#
# COMPACT_ATOMS: atom_id res chain seq x y z
N MET A 1 4.98 -39.84 -11.85
CA MET A 1 6.22 -39.56 -11.09
C MET A 1 6.24 -38.08 -10.72
N LEU A 2 5.56 -37.69 -9.66
CA LEU A 2 5.54 -36.29 -9.15
C LEU A 2 5.51 -36.27 -7.60
N GLY A 3 6.12 -37.29 -6.98
CA GLY A 3 6.10 -37.48 -5.51
C GLY A 3 7.47 -37.36 -4.87
N GLY A 4 8.38 -36.57 -5.44
CA GLY A 4 9.79 -36.55 -5.04
C GLY A 4 10.22 -35.38 -4.15
N ILE A 5 9.38 -34.33 -4.03
CA ILE A 5 9.72 -33.17 -3.21
C ILE A 5 9.15 -33.41 -1.81
N SER A 6 9.94 -34.09 -0.98
CA SER A 6 9.60 -34.26 0.43
C SER A 6 9.84 -32.95 1.19
N ILE A 7 8.98 -32.68 2.18
CA ILE A 7 9.00 -31.48 3.02
C ILE A 7 10.38 -31.25 3.67
N TRP A 8 11.09 -32.33 3.99
CA TRP A 8 12.44 -32.27 4.54
C TRP A 8 13.46 -31.63 3.60
N GLN A 9 13.37 -31.89 2.30
CA GLN A 9 14.25 -31.30 1.29
C GLN A 9 13.97 -29.81 1.15
N LEU A 10 12.70 -29.39 1.18
CA LEU A 10 12.32 -27.97 1.12
C LEU A 10 12.87 -27.18 2.32
N LEU A 11 12.85 -27.74 3.53
CA LEU A 11 13.42 -27.09 4.72
C LEU A 11 14.93 -26.89 4.61
N ILE A 12 15.65 -27.90 4.10
CA ILE A 12 17.11 -27.81 3.89
C ILE A 12 17.44 -26.73 2.86
N VAL A 13 16.74 -26.71 1.73
CA VAL A 13 16.93 -25.70 0.68
C VAL A 13 16.59 -24.29 1.21
N LEU A 14 15.50 -24.14 1.94
CA LEU A 14 15.10 -22.88 2.57
C LEU A 14 16.18 -22.39 3.55
N GLY A 15 16.77 -23.29 4.34
CA GLY A 15 17.86 -22.98 5.26
C GLY A 15 19.07 -22.40 4.53
N ILE A 16 19.48 -22.99 3.41
CA ILE A 16 20.62 -22.49 2.60
C ILE A 16 20.31 -21.11 2.02
N ILE A 17 19.10 -20.90 1.50
CA ILE A 17 18.67 -19.59 0.99
C ILE A 17 18.73 -18.53 2.10
N ILE A 18 18.23 -18.85 3.30
CA ILE A 18 18.31 -17.94 4.45
C ILE A 18 19.76 -17.63 4.85
N LEU A 19 20.66 -18.60 4.78
CA LEU A 19 22.09 -18.40 5.06
C LEU A 19 22.77 -17.48 4.04
N ILE A 20 22.45 -17.62 2.75
CA ILE A 20 23.03 -16.78 1.68
C ILE A 20 22.47 -15.36 1.73
N PHE A 21 21.14 -15.22 1.83
CA PHE A 21 20.48 -13.91 1.79
C PHE A 21 20.45 -13.20 3.15
N GLY A 22 20.61 -13.94 4.24
CA GLY A 22 20.41 -13.47 5.61
C GLY A 22 18.93 -13.27 5.97
N THR A 23 18.60 -13.42 7.25
CA THR A 23 17.23 -13.24 7.77
C THR A 23 16.73 -11.80 7.63
N LYS A 24 17.64 -10.81 7.65
CA LYS A 24 17.29 -9.38 7.57
C LYS A 24 16.68 -9.01 6.21
N LYS A 25 17.27 -9.51 5.11
CA LYS A 25 16.79 -9.26 3.74
C LYS A 25 15.49 -10.03 3.49
N LEU A 26 15.43 -11.29 3.95
CA LEU A 26 14.25 -12.12 3.81
C LEU A 26 13.07 -11.59 4.63
N ARG A 27 13.30 -10.98 5.79
CA ARG A 27 12.24 -10.34 6.59
C ARG A 27 11.69 -9.11 5.90
N ASN A 28 12.53 -8.22 5.37
CA ASN A 28 12.05 -7.01 4.70
C ASN A 28 11.18 -7.37 3.49
N VAL A 29 11.70 -8.23 2.59
CA VAL A 29 10.95 -8.68 1.40
C VAL A 29 9.74 -9.57 1.79
N GLY A 30 9.89 -10.40 2.81
CA GLY A 30 8.84 -11.28 3.31
C GLY A 30 7.69 -10.52 3.99
N SER A 31 7.96 -9.38 4.63
CA SER A 31 6.92 -8.50 5.19
C SER A 31 6.09 -7.86 4.07
N ASP A 32 6.75 -7.34 3.03
CA ASP A 32 6.07 -6.68 1.90
C ASP A 32 5.21 -7.67 1.10
N LEU A 33 5.79 -8.82 0.73
CA LEU A 33 5.08 -9.88 0.03
C LEU A 33 4.05 -10.58 0.92
N GLY A 34 4.39 -10.81 2.19
CA GLY A 34 3.49 -11.44 3.16
C GLY A 34 2.27 -10.60 3.46
N GLY A 35 2.41 -9.26 3.51
CA GLY A 35 1.29 -8.33 3.63
C GLY A 35 0.32 -8.42 2.46
N ALA A 36 0.84 -8.41 1.23
CA ALA A 36 0.02 -8.55 0.02
C ALA A 36 -0.72 -9.90 -0.04
N VAL A 37 -0.01 -10.99 0.26
CA VAL A 37 -0.61 -12.34 0.28
C VAL A 37 -1.62 -12.49 1.42
N LYS A 38 -1.40 -11.84 2.58
CA LYS A 38 -2.36 -11.85 3.70
C LYS A 38 -3.68 -11.19 3.31
N GLY A 39 -3.64 -10.03 2.65
CA GLY A 39 -4.83 -9.35 2.15
C GLY A 39 -5.59 -10.18 1.11
N PHE A 40 -4.87 -10.80 0.17
CA PHE A 40 -5.47 -11.73 -0.80
C PHE A 40 -6.13 -12.93 -0.13
N LYS A 41 -5.44 -13.57 0.83
CA LYS A 41 -6.01 -14.69 1.60
C LYS A 41 -7.26 -14.25 2.36
N GLN A 42 -7.27 -13.07 2.97
CA GLN A 42 -8.43 -12.54 3.68
C GLN A 42 -9.61 -12.33 2.73
N ALA A 43 -9.40 -11.66 1.58
CA ALA A 43 -10.46 -11.44 0.60
C ALA A 43 -11.08 -12.76 0.10
N VAL A 44 -10.25 -13.75 -0.25
CA VAL A 44 -10.73 -15.07 -0.71
C VAL A 44 -11.49 -15.80 0.41
N ASN A 45 -10.99 -15.78 1.65
CA ASN A 45 -11.69 -16.41 2.77
C ASN A 45 -12.94 -15.63 3.23
N GLU A 46 -13.01 -14.32 2.98
CA GLU A 46 -14.18 -13.50 3.23
C GLU A 46 -15.26 -13.77 2.18
N GLU A 47 -14.91 -13.95 0.91
CA GLU A 47 -15.85 -14.40 -0.13
C GLU A 47 -16.49 -15.74 0.25
N ASP A 48 -15.70 -16.72 0.71
CA ASP A 48 -16.19 -18.03 1.17
C ASP A 48 -17.09 -17.94 2.43
N LYS A 49 -16.88 -16.94 3.29
CA LYS A 49 -17.70 -16.72 4.50
C LYS A 49 -18.95 -15.89 4.24
N ASN A 50 -18.92 -14.99 3.25
CA ASN A 50 -20.02 -14.09 2.90
C ASN A 50 -21.16 -14.77 2.13
N GLU A 51 -21.01 -16.03 1.72
CA GLU A 51 -22.10 -16.84 1.16
C GLU A 51 -23.07 -17.38 2.24
N LYS A 52 -22.71 -17.27 3.53
CA LYS A 52 -23.52 -17.78 4.65
C LYS A 52 -24.04 -16.71 5.62
N ASP A 53 -23.57 -15.47 5.56
CA ASP A 53 -24.06 -14.40 6.43
C ASP A 53 -23.67 -13.01 5.89
N LYS A 54 -24.60 -12.28 5.26
CA LYS A 54 -24.49 -10.82 5.03
C LYS A 54 -25.77 -10.17 5.56
N PRO A 55 -25.68 -9.07 6.34
CA PRO A 55 -25.19 -7.82 5.76
C PRO A 55 -24.32 -6.99 6.72
N GLN A 56 -23.10 -6.62 6.29
CA GLN A 56 -22.42 -5.47 6.90
C GLN A 56 -21.82 -4.57 5.83
N ALA A 57 -22.63 -3.61 5.39
CA ALA A 57 -22.16 -2.33 4.91
C ALA A 57 -22.03 -1.40 6.11
N LYS A 58 -20.81 -0.90 6.36
CA LYS A 58 -20.51 0.43 6.91
C LYS A 58 -18.99 0.58 7.00
N VAL A 59 -18.40 1.12 5.94
CA VAL A 59 -17.12 1.81 6.06
C VAL A 59 -17.48 3.19 6.60
N ALA A 60 -17.30 3.41 7.90
CA ALA A 60 -17.36 4.75 8.48
C ALA A 60 -16.10 5.48 8.02
N HIS A 61 -16.27 6.48 7.16
CA HIS A 61 -15.23 7.40 6.77
C HIS A 61 -15.11 8.44 7.89
N GLU A 62 -14.22 8.21 8.85
CA GLU A 62 -13.73 9.29 9.71
C GLU A 62 -12.55 9.95 8.99
N GLU A 63 -12.81 11.04 8.28
CA GLU A 63 -11.74 11.89 7.72
C GLU A 63 -10.97 12.57 8.87
N PRO A 64 -9.63 12.45 8.95
CA PRO A 64 -8.86 13.33 9.82
C PRO A 64 -8.91 14.77 9.27
N PRO A 65 -9.02 15.81 10.13
CA PRO A 65 -9.21 17.20 9.73
C PRO A 65 -7.86 17.83 9.33
N ASN A 66 -7.21 17.29 8.31
CA ASN A 66 -6.03 17.91 7.70
C ASN A 66 -6.32 18.24 6.24
N THR A 67 -7.34 19.06 6.03
CA THR A 67 -7.44 19.89 4.82
C THR A 67 -6.35 20.93 4.94
N TYR A 68 -5.25 20.75 4.20
CA TYR A 68 -4.28 21.81 4.00
C TYR A 68 -4.94 22.85 3.10
N ASP A 69 -5.28 24.02 3.67
CA ASP A 69 -5.72 25.19 2.91
C ASP A 69 -4.58 25.63 1.99
N VAL A 70 -4.57 25.12 0.75
CA VAL A 70 -3.78 25.72 -0.32
C VAL A 70 -4.50 27.01 -0.70
N ARG A 71 -4.20 28.08 0.04
CA ARG A 71 -4.53 29.44 -0.37
C ARG A 71 -3.73 29.70 -1.65
N ALA A 72 -4.40 29.62 -2.79
CA ALA A 72 -3.86 30.15 -4.03
C ALA A 72 -3.58 31.64 -3.80
N GLU A 73 -2.30 32.00 -3.62
CA GLU A 73 -1.83 33.35 -3.92
C GLU A 73 -1.95 33.51 -5.44
N GLU A 74 -3.11 33.99 -5.87
CA GLU A 74 -3.30 34.54 -7.20
C GLU A 74 -2.29 35.68 -7.35
N LYS A 75 -1.28 35.43 -8.19
CA LYS A 75 -0.30 36.40 -8.63
C LYS A 75 -1.02 37.57 -9.31
N LYS A 76 -1.47 38.56 -8.55
CA LYS A 76 -1.74 39.92 -9.03
C LYS A 76 -0.47 40.77 -8.92
N THR A 77 0.59 40.24 -9.52
CA THR A 77 1.82 40.93 -9.93
C THR A 77 1.88 40.46 -11.38
N VAL A 78 1.41 41.23 -12.37
CA VAL A 78 2.29 42.15 -13.10
C VAL A 78 1.52 43.31 -13.79
N ASP A 79 0.18 43.31 -13.90
CA ASP A 79 -0.47 44.21 -14.88
C ASP A 79 -0.93 45.60 -14.38
N GLU A 80 -0.78 45.94 -13.10
CA GLU A 80 -1.28 47.22 -12.56
C GLU A 80 -0.19 48.31 -12.39
N VAL A 81 1.06 47.99 -12.72
CA VAL A 81 2.19 48.95 -12.62
C VAL A 81 2.43 49.67 -13.96
N GLU A 82 2.03 49.10 -15.08
CA GLU A 82 2.29 49.68 -16.42
C GLU A 82 1.30 50.80 -16.78
N GLU A 83 0.04 50.74 -16.30
CA GLU A 83 -0.97 51.78 -16.60
C GLU A 83 -0.79 53.09 -15.79
N ARG A 84 0.18 53.12 -14.85
CA ARG A 84 0.49 54.31 -14.04
C ARG A 84 1.70 55.10 -14.53
N GLU A 85 2.45 54.61 -15.52
CA GLU A 85 3.52 55.38 -16.18
C GLU A 85 3.05 56.11 -17.45
N GLU A 86 2.01 55.65 -18.17
CA GLU A 86 1.51 56.38 -19.36
C GLU A 86 0.62 57.60 -19.03
N ARG A 87 0.30 57.83 -17.75
CA ARG A 87 -0.43 59.02 -17.28
C ARG A 87 0.43 60.01 -16.48
N LYS A 88 1.71 60.13 -16.85
CA LYS A 88 2.56 61.27 -16.46
C LYS A 88 3.19 61.94 -17.66
#